data_AF-A0A517P8N9-F1
#
_entry.id   AF-A0A517P8N9-F1
#
_cell.length_a   1.000
_cell.length_b   1.000
_cell.length_c   1.000
_cell.angle_alpha   90.00
_cell.angle_beta   90.00
_cell.angle_gamma   90.00
#
_symmetry.space_group_name_H-M   'P 1'
#
loop_
_entity.id
_entity.type
_entity.pdbx_description
1 polymer ?
#
loop_
_entity_poly.entity_id
_entity_poly.type
_entity_poly.pdbx_seq_one_letter_code
_entity_poly.pdbx_strand_id
1 'polypeptide(L)' 'MTWRTFAGGDADLYASLIRCRCTEDGIAANDGRGVVQEFHRHLHRGVGYLAGDRGISGVDDLIGGGVCGAVGAAS' A
#
# COMPACT_ATOMS: atom_id res chain seq x y z
N MET A 1 6.10 -9.19 15.95
CA MET A 1 6.95 -8.40 15.05
C MET A 1 6.91 -6.95 15.50
N THR A 2 8.05 -6.27 15.63
CA THR A 2 8.05 -4.82 15.92
C THR A 2 7.94 -4.02 14.64
N TRP A 3 7.47 -2.78 14.72
CA TRP A 3 7.45 -1.87 13.55
C TRP A 3 8.83 -1.74 12.90
N ARG A 4 9.89 -1.66 13.72
CA ARG A 4 11.28 -1.57 13.24
C ARG A 4 11.77 -2.83 12.54
N THR A 5 11.29 -4.02 12.95
CA THR A 5 11.56 -5.28 12.24
C THR A 5 10.89 -5.31 10.87
N PHE A 6 9.69 -4.73 10.74
CA PHE A 6 8.95 -4.68 9.48
C PHE A 6 9.52 -3.63 8.52
N ALA A 7 9.62 -2.40 8.99
CA ALA A 7 9.93 -1.25 8.17
C ALA A 7 11.44 -0.98 8.00
N GLY A 8 12.28 -1.62 8.83
CA GLY A 8 13.73 -1.50 8.74
C GLY A 8 14.22 -0.05 8.92
N GLY A 9 15.06 0.40 7.99
CA GLY A 9 15.64 1.74 7.98
C GLY A 9 14.61 2.85 7.69
N ASP A 10 13.54 2.52 6.97
CA ASP A 10 12.54 3.48 6.48
C ASP A 10 11.30 3.57 7.39
N ALA A 11 11.43 3.14 8.65
CA ALA A 11 10.35 3.12 9.64
C ALA A 11 9.58 4.43 9.76
N ASP A 12 10.29 5.56 9.76
CA ASP A 12 9.67 6.87 9.89
C ASP A 12 8.98 7.31 8.59
N LEU A 13 9.57 6.95 7.44
CA LEU A 13 8.98 7.22 6.13
C LEU A 13 7.68 6.44 5.92
N TYR A 14 7.66 5.15 6.22
CA TYR A 14 6.42 4.38 6.09
C TYR A 14 5.36 4.86 7.09
N ALA A 15 5.74 5.22 8.31
CA ALA A 15 4.81 5.75 9.29
C ALA A 15 4.19 7.10 8.84
N SER A 16 4.97 7.98 8.21
CA SER A 16 4.47 9.26 7.70
C SER A 16 3.53 9.06 6.51
N LEU A 17 3.84 8.14 5.60
CA LEU A 17 2.97 7.80 4.46
C LEU A 17 1.62 7.23 4.92
N ILE A 18 1.60 6.34 5.91
CA ILE A 18 0.34 5.79 6.44
C ILE A 18 -0.50 6.89 7.09
N ARG A 19 0.13 7.79 7.87
CA ARG A 19 -0.57 8.95 8.47
C ARG A 19 -1.12 9.91 7.41
N CYS A 20 -0.39 10.11 6.31
CA CYS A 20 -0.85 10.88 5.16
C CYS A 20 -2.11 10.25 4.58
N ARG A 21 -2.08 8.94 4.28
CA ARG A 21 -3.24 8.18 3.79
C ARG A 21 -4.43 8.25 4.75
N CYS A 22 -4.21 8.09 6.06
CA CYS A 22 -5.27 8.25 7.06
C CYS A 22 -5.92 9.63 6.97
N THR A 23 -5.14 10.69 6.79
CA THR A 23 -5.65 12.06 6.67
C THR A 23 -6.52 12.23 5.42
N GLU A 24 -6.11 11.65 4.29
CA GLU A 24 -6.92 11.62 3.06
C GLU A 24 -8.24 10.87 3.24
N ASP A 25 -8.22 9.79 4.03
CA ASP A 25 -9.39 8.95 4.33
C ASP A 25 -10.27 9.50 5.48
N GLY A 26 -9.95 10.67 6.03
CA GLY A 26 -10.68 11.29 7.15
C GLY A 26 -10.46 10.62 8.51
N ILE A 27 -9.44 9.78 8.63
CA ILE A 27 -9.02 9.10 9.84
C ILE A 27 -8.03 9.99 10.60
N ALA A 28 -8.29 10.22 11.87
CA ALA A 28 -7.43 11.06 12.70
C ALA A 28 -6.01 10.48 12.76
N ALA A 29 -5.04 11.17 12.15
CA ALA A 29 -3.65 10.70 12.04
C ALA A 29 -2.91 10.62 13.40
N ASN A 30 -3.50 11.14 14.48
CA ASN A 30 -3.00 11.02 15.84
C ASN A 30 -3.60 9.80 16.59
N ASP A 31 -4.62 9.14 16.06
CA ASP A 31 -5.14 7.88 16.60
C ASP A 31 -4.27 6.71 16.13
N GLY A 32 -3.43 6.20 17.03
CA GLY A 32 -2.57 5.06 16.75
C GLY A 32 -3.35 3.80 16.32
N ARG A 33 -4.59 3.61 16.76
CA ARG A 33 -5.39 2.43 16.36
C ARG A 33 -5.87 2.54 14.92
N GLY A 34 -6.34 3.71 14.50
CA GLY A 34 -6.72 3.99 13.11
C GLY A 34 -5.54 3.79 12.15
N VAL A 35 -4.37 4.33 12.49
CA VAL A 35 -3.14 4.19 11.68
C VAL A 35 -2.74 2.72 11.50
N VAL A 36 -2.80 1.91 12.57
CA VAL A 36 -2.47 0.48 12.49
C VAL A 36 -3.48 -0.31 11.64
N GLN A 37 -4.78 0.01 11.74
CA GLN A 37 -5.79 -0.63 10.89
C GLN A 37 -5.59 -0.30 9.42
N GLU A 38 -5.33 0.96 9.07
CA GLU A 38 -5.08 1.34 7.68
C GLU A 38 -3.83 0.69 7.12
N PHE A 39 -2.75 0.65 7.92
CA PHE A 39 -1.54 -0.08 7.54
C PHE A 39 -1.86 -1.53 7.14
N HIS A 40 -2.58 -2.28 7.98
CA HIS A 40 -2.94 -3.66 7.66
C HIS A 40 -3.84 -3.78 6.43
N ARG A 41 -4.80 -2.87 6.24
CA ARG A 41 -5.68 -2.87 5.07
C ARG A 41 -4.87 -2.68 3.77
N HIS A 42 -3.91 -1.76 3.77
CA HIS A 42 -3.05 -1.52 2.61
C HIS A 42 -2.07 -2.66 2.38
N LEU A 43 -1.46 -3.21 3.45
CA LEU A 43 -0.58 -4.37 3.36
C LEU A 43 -1.30 -5.58 2.75
N HIS A 44 -2.52 -5.89 3.24
CA HIS A 44 -3.32 -6.99 2.73
C HIS A 44 -3.65 -6.82 1.24
N ARG A 45 -4.05 -5.62 0.81
CA ARG A 45 -4.31 -5.32 -0.61
C ARG A 45 -3.05 -5.45 -1.46
N GLY A 46 -1.92 -4.91 -1.00
CA GLY A 46 -0.63 -5.00 -1.70
C GLY A 46 -0.17 -6.44 -1.91
N VAL A 47 -0.20 -7.26 -0.85
CA VAL A 47 0.12 -8.70 -0.96
C VAL A 47 -0.86 -9.41 -1.88
N GLY A 48 -2.15 -9.07 -1.84
CA GLY A 48 -3.15 -9.61 -2.76
C GLY A 48 -2.84 -9.32 -4.22
N TYR A 49 -2.38 -8.11 -4.56
CA TYR A 49 -1.97 -7.77 -5.92
C TYR A 49 -0.73 -8.56 -6.35
N LEU A 50 0.28 -8.67 -5.49
CA LEU A 50 1.50 -9.43 -5.78
C LEU A 50 1.23 -10.94 -5.95
N ALA A 51 0.36 -11.51 -5.13
CA ALA A 51 0.06 -12.94 -5.17
C ALA A 51 -0.95 -13.31 -6.27
N GLY A 52 -1.82 -12.38 -6.67
CA GLY A 52 -2.90 -12.59 -7.62
C GLY A 52 -2.47 -12.54 -9.08
N ASP A 53 -1.40 -11.81 -9.40
CA ASP A 53 -0.88 -11.67 -10.76
C ASP A 53 0.54 -12.25 -10.89
N ARG A 54 0.64 -13.36 -11.64
CA ARG A 54 1.92 -14.05 -11.91
C ARG A 54 2.87 -13.24 -12.81
N GLY A 55 2.39 -12.15 -13.43
CA GLY A 55 3.20 -11.22 -14.19
C GLY A 55 3.86 -10.14 -13.34
N ILE A 56 3.45 -9.95 -12.09
CA ILE A 56 4.04 -8.95 -11.19
C ILE A 56 5.21 -9.60 -10.45
N SER A 57 6.43 -9.22 -10.83
CA SER A 57 7.68 -9.73 -10.24
C SER A 57 8.36 -8.73 -9.30
N GLY A 58 7.94 -7.47 -9.34
CA GLY A 58 8.51 -6.40 -8.53
C GLY A 58 7.59 -5.19 -8.39
N VAL A 59 8.08 -4.18 -7.66
CA VAL A 59 7.33 -2.94 -7.40
C VAL A 59 7.11 -2.12 -8.68
N ASP A 60 8.05 -2.16 -9.62
CA ASP A 60 7.93 -1.47 -10.92
C ASP A 60 6.78 -2.03 -11.76
N ASP A 61 6.61 -3.36 -11.78
CA ASP A 61 5.49 -4.02 -12.46
C ASP A 61 4.15 -3.65 -11.81
N LEU A 62 4.13 -3.53 -10.49
CA LEU A 62 2.94 -3.12 -9.73
C LEU A 62 2.52 -1.67 -10.05
N ILE A 63 3.48 -0.78 -10.22
CA ILE A 63 3.23 0.64 -10.51
C ILE A 63 2.90 0.84 -12.02
N GLY A 64 3.57 0.09 -12.91
CA GLY A 64 3.35 0.18 -14.36
C GLY A 64 2.11 -0.57 -14.87
N GLY A 65 1.79 -1.73 -14.30
CA GLY A 65 0.68 -2.59 -14.73
C GLY A 65 -0.71 -2.03 -14.40
N GLY A 66 -0.82 -1.18 -13.37
CA GLY A 66 -2.08 -0.56 -12.95
C GLY A 66 -2.67 0.47 -13.94
N VAL A 67 -1.92 0.87 -14.98
CA VAL A 67 -2.34 1.88 -15.96
C VAL A 67 -2.84 1.28 -17.28
N CYS A 68 -2.55 0.00 -17.57
CA CYS A 68 -2.86 -0.63 -18.87
C CYS A 68 -4.00 -1.65 -18.80
N GLY A 69 -5.12 -1.28 -18.18
CA GLY A 69 -6.33 -2.10 -18.15
C GLY A 69 -7.59 -1.26 -18.26
N ALA A 70 -7.93 -0.81 -19.48
CA ALA A 70 -9.29 -0.47 -19.98
C ALA A 70 -9.35 0.63 -21.08
N VAL A 71 -8.35 0.77 -21.97
CA VAL A 71 -8.53 1.58 -23.19
C VAL A 71 -8.02 0.80 -24.39
N GLY A 72 -8.82 -0.14 -24.88
CA GLY A 72 -8.42 -0.93 -26.05
C GLY A 72 -9.27 -2.16 -26.33
N ALA A 73 -10.61 -2.04 -26.29
CA ALA A 73 -11.50 -3.03 -26.90
C ALA A 73 -12.88 -2.42 -27.17
N ALA A 74 -12.97 -1.59 -28.20
CA ALA A 74 -14.19 -1.37 -28.98
C ALA A 74 -13.78 -0.63 -30.26
N SER A 75 -13.42 -1.40 -31.29
CA SER A 75 -13.62 -1.04 -32.69
C SER A 75 -15.05 -1.41 -33.09
#